data_AF-A0A965PBE2-F1
#
_entry.id   AF-A0A965PBE2-F1
#
_cell.length_a   1.000
_cell.length_b   1.000
_cell.length_c   1.000
_cell.angle_alpha   90.00
_cell.angle_beta   90.00
_cell.angle_gamma   90.00
#
_symmetry.space_group_name_H-M   'P 1'
#
loop_
_entity.id
_entity.type
_entity.pdbx_description
1 polymer ?
#
loop_
_entity_poly.entity_id
_entity_poly.type
_entity_poly.pdbx_seq_one_letter_code
_entity_poly.pdbx_strand_id
1 'polypeptide(L)'
;MDVLTAQIRAAISQGMSAGEGIDPIMRRVRSVMGIDTDRRKGYRANFNRVQTITRTVVNRASNDGALAAYQRNADILWGYEWLAARVGACPDCRELNGNRYRLGSERRPPEHPNCRCAVIPVLTPEAQPDERSAPRPDAPRRTFGEWLGTFAANASIVDFLKPSF
;
A
#
# COMPACT_ATOMS: atom_id res chain seq x y z
N MET A 1 -25.35 -6.52 9.46
CA MET A 1 -24.54 -6.25 8.26
C MET A 1 -25.36 -6.66 7.05
N ASP A 2 -25.57 -5.76 6.10
CA ASP A 2 -26.28 -6.06 4.85
C ASP A 2 -25.54 -7.15 4.06
N VAL A 3 -26.30 -8.11 3.51
CA VAL A 3 -25.80 -9.30 2.80
C VAL A 3 -24.98 -8.88 1.58
N LEU A 4 -25.45 -7.87 0.84
CA LEU A 4 -24.74 -7.37 -0.33
C LEU A 4 -23.38 -6.75 0.06
N THR A 5 -23.36 -5.95 1.12
CA THR A 5 -22.11 -5.37 1.65
C THR A 5 -21.10 -6.46 2.04
N ALA A 6 -21.56 -7.56 2.65
CA ALA A 6 -20.69 -8.68 3.01
C ALA A 6 -20.13 -9.39 1.77
N GLN A 7 -20.96 -9.61 0.74
CA GLN A 7 -20.53 -10.23 -0.51
C GLN A 7 -19.52 -9.36 -1.28
N ILE A 8 -19.71 -8.04 -1.32
CA ILE A 8 -18.76 -7.12 -1.97
C ILE A 8 -17.40 -7.17 -1.25
N ARG A 9 -17.40 -7.14 0.09
CA ARG A 9 -16.16 -7.27 0.88
C ARG A 9 -15.46 -8.59 0.59
N ALA A 10 -16.19 -9.70 0.58
CA ALA A 10 -15.64 -11.02 0.29
C ALA A 10 -15.02 -11.07 -1.12
N ALA A 11 -15.69 -10.52 -2.13
CA ALA A 11 -15.17 -10.47 -3.50
C ALA A 11 -13.85 -9.68 -3.61
N ILE A 12 -13.75 -8.56 -2.89
CA ILE A 12 -12.54 -7.73 -2.87
C ILE A 12 -11.42 -8.45 -2.12
N SER A 13 -11.68 -8.93 -0.91
CA SER A 13 -10.71 -9.66 -0.09
C SER A 13 -10.16 -10.88 -0.81
N GLN A 14 -11.01 -11.67 -1.47
CA GLN A 14 -10.59 -12.81 -2.26
C GLN A 14 -9.62 -12.41 -3.38
N GLY A 15 -9.95 -11.35 -4.13
CA GLY A 15 -9.08 -10.88 -5.21
C GLY A 15 -7.74 -10.33 -4.71
N MET A 16 -7.74 -9.62 -3.57
CA MET A 16 -6.50 -9.16 -2.93
C MET A 16 -5.63 -10.34 -2.49
N SER A 17 -6.21 -11.34 -1.82
CA SER A 17 -5.47 -12.55 -1.39
C SER A 17 -4.95 -13.37 -2.56
N ALA A 18 -5.63 -13.34 -3.71
CA ALA A 18 -5.20 -14.01 -4.93
C ALA A 18 -4.17 -13.19 -5.74
N GLY A 19 -3.76 -11.99 -5.29
CA GLY A 19 -2.83 -11.14 -6.01
C GLY A 19 -3.38 -10.54 -7.30
N GLU A 20 -4.71 -10.45 -7.43
CA GLU A 20 -5.36 -9.92 -8.63
C GLU A 20 -5.17 -8.39 -8.76
N GLY A 21 -5.04 -7.93 -10.01
CA GLY A 21 -5.16 -6.51 -10.32
C GLY A 21 -6.59 -5.97 -10.13
N ILE A 22 -6.75 -4.65 -10.22
CA ILE A 22 -8.04 -3.98 -9.99
C ILE A 22 -9.15 -4.45 -10.93
N ASP A 23 -8.86 -4.71 -12.21
CA ASP A 23 -9.89 -5.07 -13.20
C ASP A 23 -10.57 -6.43 -12.92
N PRO A 24 -9.84 -7.53 -12.63
CA PRO A 24 -10.44 -8.76 -12.12
C PRO A 24 -11.32 -8.55 -10.88
N ILE A 25 -10.84 -7.77 -9.90
CA ILE A 25 -11.60 -7.48 -8.68
C ILE A 25 -12.90 -6.75 -9.01
N MET A 26 -12.84 -5.73 -9.87
CA MET A 26 -14.03 -5.01 -10.35
C MET A 26 -15.02 -5.95 -11.05
N ARG A 27 -14.54 -6.94 -11.83
CA ARG A 27 -15.41 -7.94 -12.45
C ARG A 27 -16.16 -8.80 -11.42
N ARG A 28 -15.52 -9.16 -10.30
CA ARG A 28 -16.17 -9.85 -9.19
C ARG A 28 -17.20 -8.96 -8.50
N VAL A 29 -16.82 -7.71 -8.19
CA VAL A 29 -17.71 -6.74 -7.53
C VAL A 29 -18.97 -6.48 -8.36
N ARG A 30 -18.85 -6.20 -9.66
CA ARG A 30 -20.03 -5.99 -10.52
C ARG A 30 -20.91 -7.24 -10.63
N SER A 31 -20.31 -8.43 -10.59
CA SER A 31 -21.03 -9.71 -10.62
C SER A 31 -21.85 -9.90 -9.35
N VAL A 32 -21.27 -9.61 -8.18
CA VAL A 32 -21.97 -9.62 -6.89
C VAL A 32 -23.10 -8.60 -6.87
N MET A 33 -22.85 -7.39 -7.39
CA MET A 33 -23.85 -6.33 -7.45
C MET A 33 -24.94 -6.57 -8.50
N GLY A 34 -24.77 -7.53 -9.42
CA GLY A 34 -25.71 -7.78 -10.52
C GLY A 34 -25.86 -6.62 -11.50
N ILE A 35 -24.82 -5.80 -11.70
CA ILE A 35 -24.87 -4.60 -12.56
C ILE A 35 -23.99 -4.73 -13.81
N ASP A 36 -24.47 -4.19 -14.92
CA ASP A 36 -23.64 -4.01 -16.11
C ASP A 36 -22.74 -2.77 -15.95
N THR A 37 -21.48 -2.91 -16.37
CA THR A 37 -20.45 -1.87 -16.36
C THR A 37 -19.83 -1.68 -17.74
N ASP A 38 -20.42 -2.27 -18.78
CA ASP A 38 -19.95 -2.12 -20.15
C ASP A 38 -20.14 -0.68 -20.62
N ARG A 39 -19.01 0.04 -20.72
CA ARG A 39 -18.97 1.44 -21.15
C ARG A 39 -19.46 1.62 -22.58
N ARG A 40 -19.35 0.60 -23.44
CA ARG A 40 -19.79 0.65 -24.85
C ARG A 40 -21.31 0.61 -24.97
N LYS A 41 -21.98 -0.02 -23.99
CA LYS A 41 -23.44 -0.08 -23.88
C LYS A 41 -24.05 1.10 -23.10
N GLY A 42 -23.24 2.11 -22.73
CA GLY A 42 -23.68 3.28 -21.99
C GLY A 42 -23.53 3.19 -20.47
N TYR A 43 -23.07 2.07 -19.90
CA TYR A 43 -22.95 1.89 -18.45
C TYR A 43 -21.70 2.52 -17.82
N ARG A 44 -21.25 3.66 -18.34
CA ARG A 44 -20.04 4.35 -17.86
C ARG A 44 -20.16 4.81 -16.40
N ALA A 45 -21.35 5.25 -15.98
CA ALA A 45 -21.58 5.65 -14.59
C ALA A 45 -21.41 4.47 -13.61
N ASN A 46 -21.97 3.30 -13.96
CA ASN A 46 -21.83 2.07 -13.17
C ASN A 46 -20.37 1.63 -13.08
N PHE A 47 -19.66 1.64 -14.22
CA PHE A 47 -18.23 1.36 -14.25
C PHE A 47 -17.44 2.24 -13.29
N ASN A 48 -17.64 3.56 -13.37
CA ASN A 48 -16.93 4.52 -12.52
C ASN A 48 -17.23 4.28 -11.03
N ARG A 49 -18.49 3.97 -10.68
CA ARG A 49 -18.88 3.66 -9.29
C ARG A 49 -18.20 2.39 -8.78
N VAL A 50 -18.25 1.30 -9.55
CA VAL A 50 -17.57 0.03 -9.19
C VAL A 50 -16.06 0.25 -9.05
N GLN A 51 -15.46 1.03 -9.94
CA GLN A 51 -14.05 1.38 -9.87
C GLN A 51 -13.71 2.16 -8.59
N THR A 52 -14.49 3.19 -8.27
CA THR A 52 -14.27 4.01 -7.07
C THR A 52 -14.42 3.19 -5.79
N ILE A 53 -15.45 2.33 -5.70
CA ILE A 53 -15.66 1.43 -4.57
C ILE A 53 -14.44 0.50 -4.43
N THR A 54 -14.10 -0.20 -5.52
CA THR A 54 -13.01 -1.19 -5.51
C THR A 54 -11.69 -0.56 -5.08
N ARG A 55 -11.29 0.56 -5.70
CA ARG A 55 -10.03 1.23 -5.38
C ARG A 55 -10.00 1.76 -3.95
N THR A 56 -11.09 2.31 -3.47
CA THR A 56 -11.17 2.87 -2.11
C THR A 56 -11.07 1.76 -1.06
N VAL A 57 -11.78 0.66 -1.26
CA VAL A 57 -11.76 -0.47 -0.31
C VAL A 57 -10.41 -1.18 -0.33
N VAL A 58 -9.82 -1.40 -1.52
CA VAL A 58 -8.47 -2.00 -1.63
C VAL A 58 -7.44 -1.12 -0.93
N ASN A 59 -7.42 0.19 -1.20
CA ASN A 59 -6.49 1.10 -0.53
C ASN A 59 -6.71 1.15 0.99
N ARG A 60 -7.96 1.13 1.45
CA ARG A 60 -8.28 1.04 2.89
C ARG A 60 -7.72 -0.24 3.50
N ALA A 61 -7.98 -1.39 2.88
CA ALA A 61 -7.50 -2.67 3.38
C ALA A 61 -5.97 -2.72 3.44
N SER A 62 -5.27 -2.18 2.44
CA SER A 62 -3.81 -2.09 2.45
C SER A 62 -3.28 -1.22 3.60
N ASN A 63 -3.86 -0.04 3.81
CA ASN A 63 -3.45 0.85 4.90
C ASN A 63 -3.79 0.26 6.27
N ASP A 64 -4.97 -0.34 6.43
CA ASP A 64 -5.39 -1.01 7.66
C ASP A 64 -4.46 -2.18 8.00
N GLY A 65 -4.05 -2.97 6.98
CA GLY A 65 -3.07 -4.04 7.14
C GLY A 65 -1.70 -3.53 7.59
N ALA A 66 -1.22 -2.44 6.97
CA ALA A 66 0.04 -1.79 7.37
C ALA A 66 -0.03 -1.30 8.83
N LEU A 67 -1.11 -0.62 9.22
CA LEU A 67 -1.30 -0.15 10.60
C LEU A 67 -1.40 -1.30 11.61
N ALA A 68 -2.06 -2.40 11.24
CA ALA A 68 -2.11 -3.59 12.10
C ALA A 68 -0.71 -4.20 12.30
N ALA A 69 0.12 -4.20 11.26
CA ALA A 69 1.53 -4.58 11.39
C ALA A 69 2.28 -3.58 12.29
N TYR A 70 2.07 -2.27 12.12
CA TYR A 70 2.76 -1.27 12.93
C TYR A 70 2.37 -1.35 14.41
N GLN A 71 1.09 -1.61 14.71
CA GLN A 71 0.62 -1.82 16.08
C GLN A 71 1.29 -3.00 16.77
N ARG A 72 1.64 -4.06 16.03
CA ARG A 72 2.38 -5.22 16.57
C ARG A 72 3.86 -4.93 16.83
N ASN A 73 4.40 -3.86 16.25
CA ASN A 73 5.79 -3.42 16.39
C ASN A 73 5.87 -2.07 17.13
N ALA A 74 4.96 -1.85 18.09
CA ALA A 74 4.86 -0.60 18.85
C ALA A 74 6.06 -0.36 19.79
N ASP A 75 6.92 -1.36 19.97
CA ASP A 75 8.21 -1.27 20.67
C ASP A 75 9.24 -0.45 19.91
N ILE A 76 9.22 -0.49 18.57
CA ILE A 76 10.15 0.24 17.69
C ILE A 76 9.47 1.33 16.85
N LEU A 77 8.14 1.34 16.78
CA LEU A 77 7.38 2.33 16.01
C LEU A 77 6.64 3.30 16.93
N TRP A 78 6.92 4.59 16.77
CA TRP A 78 6.23 5.68 17.44
C TRP A 78 4.80 5.89 16.90
N GLY A 79 4.62 5.64 15.61
CA GLY A 79 3.41 5.98 14.88
C GLY A 79 3.57 5.80 13.38
N TYR A 80 2.79 6.57 12.62
CA TYR A 80 2.87 6.63 11.17
C TYR A 80 2.83 8.07 10.67
N GLU A 81 3.38 8.27 9.48
CA GLU A 81 3.30 9.52 8.73
C GLU A 81 2.36 9.33 7.54
N TRP A 82 1.58 10.37 7.24
CA TRP A 82 0.67 10.37 6.11
C TRP A 82 1.43 10.69 4.82
N LEU A 83 1.50 9.71 3.91
CA LEU A 83 2.13 9.87 2.60
C LEU A 83 1.07 10.18 1.55
N ALA A 84 1.03 11.42 1.09
CA ALA A 84 0.14 11.81 0.01
C ALA A 84 0.62 11.26 -1.34
N ALA A 85 -0.34 10.98 -2.23
CA ALA A 85 -0.02 10.53 -3.58
C ALA A 85 0.85 11.58 -4.32
N ARG A 86 2.01 11.15 -4.83
CA ARG A 86 3.02 12.01 -5.48
C ARG A 86 2.45 12.92 -6.58
N VAL A 87 1.50 12.43 -7.37
CA VAL A 87 0.92 13.17 -8.50
C VAL A 87 -0.58 13.22 -8.34
N GLY A 88 -1.15 14.43 -8.32
CA GLY A 88 -2.60 14.65 -8.29
C GLY A 88 -3.26 14.24 -6.97
N ALA A 89 -2.60 14.44 -5.82
CA ALA A 89 -3.27 14.46 -4.53
C ALA A 89 -4.24 15.66 -4.49
N CYS A 90 -5.42 15.49 -3.88
CA CYS A 90 -6.37 16.59 -3.67
C CYS A 90 -5.84 17.60 -2.63
N PRO A 91 -6.41 18.81 -2.51
CA PRO A 91 -6.00 19.81 -1.52
C PRO A 91 -5.92 19.25 -0.10
N ASP A 92 -6.96 18.54 0.36
CA ASP A 92 -7.02 17.98 1.71
C ASP A 92 -5.84 17.03 1.95
N CYS A 93 -5.61 16.08 1.05
CA CYS A 93 -4.50 15.12 1.20
C CYS A 93 -3.12 15.79 1.13
N ARG A 94 -2.97 16.90 0.42
CA ARG A 94 -1.69 17.65 0.39
C ARG A 94 -1.40 18.31 1.72
N GLU A 95 -2.42 18.85 2.38
CA GLU A 95 -2.29 19.42 3.72
C GLU A 95 -1.90 18.36 4.76
N LEU A 96 -2.31 17.10 4.54
CA LEU A 96 -1.95 15.99 5.42
C LEU A 96 -0.56 15.41 5.17
N ASN A 97 0.05 15.70 4.03
CA ASN A 97 1.31 15.09 3.67
C ASN A 97 2.42 15.42 4.69
N GLY A 98 3.04 14.39 5.25
CA GLY A 98 4.08 14.56 6.28
C GLY A 98 3.54 14.68 7.71
N ASN A 99 2.22 14.79 7.91
CA ASN A 99 1.64 14.80 9.25
C ASN A 99 1.80 13.42 9.90
N ARG A 100 2.20 13.44 11.17
CA ARG A 100 2.49 12.24 11.96
C ARG A 100 1.39 11.98 12.98
N TYR A 101 1.00 10.73 13.11
CA TYR A 101 -0.07 10.27 13.98
C TYR A 101 0.41 9.09 14.83
N ARG A 102 -0.07 9.02 16.08
CA ARG A 102 0.21 7.89 16.97
C ARG A 102 -0.46 6.61 16.47
N LEU A 103 0.14 5.46 16.81
CA LEU A 103 -0.51 4.17 16.63
C LEU A 103 -1.86 4.17 17.36
N GLY A 104 -2.90 3.68 16.69
CA GLY A 104 -4.28 3.71 17.22
C GLY A 104 -5.07 4.99 16.91
N SER A 105 -4.45 6.00 16.28
CA SER A 105 -5.19 7.14 15.73
C SER A 105 -6.26 6.68 14.73
N GLU A 106 -7.45 7.27 14.82
CA GLU A 106 -8.55 6.98 13.91
C GLU A 106 -8.29 7.50 12.49
N ARG A 107 -7.52 8.58 12.38
CA ARG A 107 -7.37 9.32 11.12
C ARG A 107 -6.33 8.70 10.20
N ARG A 108 -6.78 8.00 9.18
CA ARG A 108 -5.92 7.28 8.24
C ARG A 108 -6.49 7.29 6.82
N PRO A 109 -5.65 7.18 5.78
CA PRO A 109 -6.14 7.08 4.43
C PRO A 109 -6.87 5.73 4.21
N PRO A 110 -7.94 5.69 3.38
CA PRO A 110 -8.49 6.78 2.57
C PRO A 110 -9.50 7.67 3.33
N GLU A 111 -9.32 8.99 3.24
CA GLU A 111 -10.25 10.00 3.78
C GLU A 111 -11.49 10.21 2.89
N HIS A 112 -11.32 10.07 1.57
CA HIS A 112 -12.34 10.36 0.57
C HIS A 112 -12.34 9.31 -0.56
N PRO A 113 -13.42 9.25 -1.38
CA PRO A 113 -13.45 8.37 -2.54
C PRO A 113 -12.27 8.63 -3.49
N ASN A 114 -11.70 7.57 -4.05
CA ASN A 114 -10.52 7.61 -4.94
C ASN A 114 -9.23 8.17 -4.28
N CYS A 115 -9.16 8.27 -2.95
CA CYS A 115 -7.91 8.60 -2.25
C CYS A 115 -6.83 7.54 -2.55
N ARG A 116 -5.60 8.00 -2.83
CA ARG A 116 -4.43 7.18 -3.18
C ARG A 116 -3.28 7.34 -2.19
N CYS A 117 -3.56 7.93 -1.03
CA CYS A 117 -2.58 8.17 0.02
C CYS A 117 -2.32 6.88 0.81
N ALA A 118 -1.16 6.81 1.43
CA ALA A 118 -0.70 5.65 2.20
C ALA A 118 -0.15 6.08 3.56
N VAL A 119 0.10 5.09 4.42
CA VAL A 119 0.78 5.29 5.71
C VAL A 119 2.19 4.73 5.64
N ILE A 120 3.16 5.49 6.12
CA ILE A 120 4.56 5.03 6.27
C ILE A 120 4.92 5.00 7.76
N PRO A 121 5.74 4.04 8.22
CA PRO A 121 6.04 3.89 9.63
C PRO A 121 6.99 5.00 10.10
N VAL A 122 6.84 5.42 11.35
CA VAL A 122 7.76 6.35 12.03
C VAL A 122 8.41 5.62 13.19
N LEU A 123 9.73 5.45 13.14
CA LEU A 123 10.52 4.82 14.21
C LEU A 123 10.54 5.69 15.47
N THR A 124 10.62 5.06 16.64
CA THR A 124 10.94 5.75 17.90
C THR A 124 12.34 6.37 17.83
N PRO A 125 12.64 7.44 18.60
CA PRO A 125 13.97 8.04 18.63
C PRO A 125 15.09 7.03 18.90
N GLU A 126 14.84 6.04 19.75
CA GLU A 126 15.79 5.00 20.14
C GLU A 126 16.01 3.96 19.02
N ALA A 127 15.00 3.73 18.18
CA ALA A 127 15.06 2.82 17.05
C ALA A 127 15.53 3.51 15.75
N GLN A 128 15.72 4.83 15.75
CA GLN A 128 16.30 5.52 14.60
C GLN A 128 17.71 4.96 14.36
N PRO A 129 18.06 4.58 13.12
CA PRO A 129 19.42 4.21 12.82
C PRO A 129 20.32 5.41 13.12
N ASP A 130 21.42 5.16 13.81
CA ASP A 130 22.56 6.06 13.88
C ASP A 130 22.88 6.54 12.45
N GLU A 131 22.76 7.84 12.15
CA GLU A 131 23.08 8.41 10.83
C GLU A 131 24.52 8.11 10.38
N ARG A 132 25.44 7.77 11.30
CA ARG A 132 26.80 7.31 11.03
C ARG A 132 26.87 5.83 10.64
N SER A 133 25.87 5.04 11.05
CA SER A 133 25.69 3.61 10.72
C SER A 133 24.75 3.39 9.52
N ALA A 134 23.92 4.37 9.17
CA ALA A 134 23.23 4.38 7.89
C ALA A 134 24.28 4.33 6.78
N PRO A 135 24.11 3.49 5.73
CA PRO A 135 24.96 3.56 4.56
C PRO A 135 24.93 5.01 4.09
N ARG A 136 26.09 5.66 4.17
CA ARG A 136 26.24 7.06 3.78
C ARG A 136 25.63 7.24 2.39
N PRO A 137 24.98 8.38 2.10
CA PRO A 137 24.51 8.70 0.75
C PRO A 137 25.66 8.82 -0.28
N ASP A 138 26.92 8.63 0.15
CA ASP A 138 28.11 8.50 -0.69
C ASP A 138 28.34 7.09 -1.23
N ALA A 139 27.51 6.09 -0.87
CA ALA A 139 27.50 4.83 -1.59
C ALA A 139 27.31 5.20 -3.06
N PRO A 140 28.32 4.99 -3.92
CA PRO A 140 28.27 5.48 -5.29
C PRO A 140 26.97 4.97 -5.88
N ARG A 141 26.27 5.81 -6.66
CA ARG A 141 25.07 5.41 -7.42
C ARG A 141 25.46 4.37 -8.45
N ARG A 142 25.79 3.19 -7.98
CA ARG A 142 26.09 2.02 -8.76
C ARG A 142 24.75 1.45 -9.17
N THR A 143 24.58 1.26 -10.46
CA THR A 143 23.55 0.40 -11.01
C THR A 143 23.62 -0.97 -10.32
N PHE A 144 22.50 -1.69 -10.31
CA PHE A 144 22.48 -3.05 -9.77
C PHE A 144 23.57 -3.95 -10.40
N GLY A 145 23.92 -3.72 -11.67
CA GLY A 145 25.02 -4.40 -12.35
C GLY A 145 26.41 -4.03 -11.82
N GLU A 146 26.67 -2.75 -11.55
CA GLU A 146 27.94 -2.29 -10.94
C GLU A 146 28.09 -2.77 -9.49
N TRP A 147 26.97 -2.85 -8.75
CA TRP A 147 26.92 -3.50 -7.44
C TRP A 147 27.26 -5.00 -7.53
N LEU A 148 26.63 -5.73 -8.45
CA LEU A 148 26.90 -7.16 -8.68
C LEU A 148 28.35 -7.41 -9.11
N GLY A 149 28.93 -6.57 -9.96
CA GLY A 149 30.33 -6.69 -10.40
C GLY A 149 31.34 -6.54 -9.26
N THR A 150 30.96 -5.90 -8.13
CA THR A 150 31.82 -5.81 -6.94
C THR A 150 31.85 -7.12 -6.15
N PHE A 151 30.78 -7.92 -6.21
CA PHE A 151 30.67 -9.23 -5.55
C PHE A 151 31.06 -10.40 -6.47
N ALA A 152 31.04 -10.19 -7.79
CA ALA A 152 31.22 -11.23 -8.78
C ALA A 152 32.56 -11.08 -9.52
N ALA A 153 33.63 -11.55 -8.87
CA ALA A 153 34.53 -12.43 -9.60
C ALA A 153 34.12 -13.91 -9.41
N ASN A 154 33.48 -14.30 -8.31
CA ASN A 154 33.17 -15.72 -8.04
C ASN A 154 31.96 -16.03 -7.14
N ALA A 155 31.17 -15.05 -6.65
CA ALA A 155 29.98 -15.36 -5.85
C ALA A 155 28.78 -15.62 -6.78
N SER A 156 28.31 -16.86 -6.83
CA SER A 156 27.07 -17.20 -7.51
C SER A 156 25.87 -16.67 -6.69
N ILE A 157 24.75 -16.31 -7.34
CA ILE A 157 23.52 -15.86 -6.64
C ILE A 157 23.03 -16.91 -5.62
N VAL A 158 23.43 -18.16 -5.84
CA VAL A 158 23.15 -19.32 -4.99
C VAL A 158 23.96 -19.29 -3.69
N ASP A 159 25.13 -18.67 -3.65
CA ASP A 159 25.92 -18.49 -2.42
C ASP A 159 25.37 -17.38 -1.54
N PHE A 160 24.76 -16.35 -2.13
CA PHE A 160 24.09 -15.27 -1.40
C PHE A 160 22.79 -15.73 -0.71
N LEU A 161 22.08 -16.69 -1.30
CA LEU A 161 20.79 -17.19 -0.81
C LEU A 161 20.91 -18.41 0.13
N LYS A 162 22.13 -18.85 0.47
CA LYS A 162 22.28 -19.90 1.48
C LYS A 162 21.87 -19.34 2.84
N PRO A 163 20.88 -19.94 3.53
CA PRO A 163 20.52 -19.53 4.87
C PRO A 163 21.68 -19.88 5.81
N SER A 164 22.12 -18.90 6.59
CA SER A 164 23.12 -19.09 7.65
C SER A 164 22.47 -19.84 8.81
N PHE A 165 22.62 -21.16 8.84
CA PHE A 165 22.45 -21.98 10.04
C PHE A 165 23.82 -22.37 10.59
#